data_AF-A0A2K3US29-F1
#
_entry.id   AF-A0A2K3US29-F1
#
_cell.length_a   1.000
_cell.length_b   1.000
_cell.length_c   1.000
_cell.angle_alpha   90.00
_cell.angle_beta   90.00
_cell.angle_gamma   90.00
#
_symmetry.space_group_name_H-M   'P 1'
#
loop_
_entity.id
_entity.type
_entity.pdbx_description
1 polymer ?
#
loop_
_entity_poly.entity_id
_entity_poly.type
_entity_poly.pdbx_seq_one_letter_code
_entity_poly.pdbx_strand_id
1 'polypeptide(L)'
;MDTLTLMADPIKVYRTAAFAPLAQDIKRFGALLTAEAARRYDAALLVDARRRKVCAERDTALGPVLYLLHQGRRLAGLAGAFTPTDDGLMNAVCLRDVGQRLEAQGISLDLTARKRSIVYRRGDEAILVLAQHDGYAFAALRRLYKALIDTEAYSEMQLYTYLTPEALRELEQVLYAPARGSRPLDRQRLRLFALPRPDGGVHSPVTLP
;
A
#
# COMPACT_ATOMS: atom_id res chain seq x y z
N MET A 1 13.13 -38.60 50.93
CA MET A 1 13.84 -37.73 49.97
C MET A 1 13.67 -38.36 48.61
N ASP A 2 12.82 -37.77 47.76
CA ASP A 2 13.07 -37.71 46.33
C ASP A 2 12.19 -36.61 45.76
N THR A 3 12.88 -35.53 45.40
CA THR A 3 12.31 -34.24 45.09
C THR A 3 11.88 -34.25 43.64
N LEU A 4 10.59 -34.01 43.44
CA LEU A 4 9.95 -33.61 42.19
C LEU A 4 10.84 -32.63 41.41
N THR A 5 11.53 -33.11 40.39
CA THR A 5 12.10 -32.24 39.35
C THR A 5 11.17 -32.28 38.16
N LEU A 6 9.97 -31.73 38.37
CA LEU A 6 9.10 -31.28 37.31
C LEU A 6 9.82 -30.10 36.66
N MET A 7 10.73 -30.38 35.72
CA MET A 7 11.29 -29.33 34.87
C MET A 7 10.14 -28.83 34.00
N ALA A 8 9.45 -27.82 34.50
CA ALA A 8 8.53 -27.01 33.74
C ALA A 8 9.31 -26.47 32.53
N ASP A 9 9.06 -27.10 31.39
CA ASP A 9 9.48 -26.67 30.07
C ASP A 9 9.18 -25.16 29.97
N PRO A 10 10.17 -24.26 29.82
CA PRO A 10 9.91 -22.83 29.82
C PRO A 10 9.19 -22.45 28.53
N ILE A 11 7.86 -22.58 28.58
CA ILE A 11 6.84 -21.76 27.93
C ILE A 11 7.26 -21.30 26.52
N LYS A 12 6.99 -22.15 25.52
CA LYS A 12 6.97 -21.84 24.07
C LYS A 12 5.94 -20.76 23.67
N VAL A 13 5.48 -19.91 24.59
CA VAL A 13 4.34 -19.00 24.40
C VAL A 13 4.77 -17.56 24.08
N TYR A 14 6.04 -17.19 24.23
CA TYR A 14 6.52 -15.81 23.95
C TYR A 14 6.78 -15.47 22.47
N ARG A 15 6.55 -16.38 21.52
CA ARG A 15 7.20 -16.28 20.20
C ARG A 15 6.29 -15.96 19.03
N THR A 16 4.99 -15.71 19.22
CA THR A 16 4.07 -15.44 18.10
C THR A 16 3.38 -14.08 18.22
N ALA A 17 3.02 -13.67 19.45
CA ALA A 17 2.45 -12.35 19.72
C ALA A 17 3.44 -11.21 19.42
N ALA A 18 4.75 -11.44 19.61
CA ALA A 18 5.79 -10.45 19.32
C ALA A 18 5.81 -10.00 17.84
N PHE A 19 5.32 -10.82 16.92
CA PHE A 19 5.24 -10.45 15.50
C PHE A 19 3.91 -9.81 15.10
N ALA A 20 2.94 -9.72 16.02
CA ALA A 20 1.63 -9.15 15.71
C ALA A 20 1.73 -7.68 15.22
N PRO A 21 2.56 -6.80 15.81
CA PRO A 21 2.70 -5.43 15.29
C PRO A 21 3.19 -5.40 13.83
N LEU A 22 4.28 -6.11 13.52
CA LEU A 22 4.80 -6.24 12.16
C LEU A 22 3.74 -6.82 11.20
N ALA A 23 3.01 -7.85 11.65
CA ALA A 23 1.99 -8.49 10.84
C ALA A 23 0.80 -7.56 10.54
N GLN A 24 0.36 -6.77 11.52
CA GLN A 24 -0.70 -5.77 11.31
C GLN A 24 -0.22 -4.64 10.39
N ASP A 25 1.02 -4.19 10.54
CA ASP A 25 1.58 -3.13 9.72
C ASP A 25 1.71 -3.54 8.25
N ILE A 26 2.21 -4.75 7.98
CA ILE A 26 2.23 -5.30 6.61
C ILE A 26 0.80 -5.55 6.12
N LYS A 27 -0.10 -6.09 6.94
CA LYS A 27 -1.50 -6.34 6.54
C LYS A 27 -2.19 -5.06 6.07
N ARG A 28 -1.94 -3.94 6.75
CA ARG A 28 -2.65 -2.68 6.55
C ARG A 28 -2.69 -2.26 5.08
N PHE A 29 -1.56 -2.36 4.39
CA PHE A 29 -1.45 -2.03 2.96
C PHE A 29 -1.08 -3.22 2.07
N GLY A 30 -0.69 -4.35 2.67
CA GLY A 30 -0.34 -5.60 2.02
C GLY A 30 1.17 -5.88 1.95
N ALA A 31 2.00 -4.83 1.98
CA ALA A 31 3.45 -4.92 1.84
C ALA A 31 4.17 -3.77 2.56
N LEU A 32 5.46 -3.95 2.83
CA LEU A 32 6.33 -2.99 3.51
C LEU A 32 7.74 -3.06 2.92
N LEU A 33 8.38 -1.93 2.63
CA LEU A 33 9.79 -1.94 2.23
C LEU A 33 10.68 -2.44 3.37
N THR A 34 11.65 -3.29 3.07
CA THR A 34 12.56 -3.84 4.09
C THR A 34 13.35 -2.74 4.78
N ALA A 35 13.80 -1.72 4.03
CA ALA A 35 14.45 -0.54 4.60
C ALA A 35 13.54 0.26 5.56
N GLU A 36 12.24 0.33 5.27
CA GLU A 36 11.27 0.96 6.16
C GLU A 36 11.04 0.11 7.41
N ALA A 37 10.92 -1.21 7.26
CA ALA A 37 10.80 -2.13 8.39
C ALA A 37 12.00 -2.02 9.33
N ALA A 38 13.22 -1.96 8.78
CA ALA A 38 14.45 -1.83 9.55
C ALA A 38 14.55 -0.52 10.36
N ARG A 39 13.85 0.54 9.95
CA ARG A 39 13.76 1.80 10.72
C ARG A 39 12.75 1.72 11.87
N ARG A 40 11.79 0.80 11.82
CA ARG A 40 10.65 0.72 12.75
C ARG A 40 10.74 -0.44 13.74
N TYR A 41 11.44 -1.50 13.37
CA TYR A 41 11.50 -2.74 14.14
C TYR A 41 12.95 -3.16 14.36
N ASP A 42 13.20 -3.80 15.51
CA ASP A 42 14.51 -4.35 15.82
C ASP A 42 14.98 -5.35 14.76
N ALA A 43 16.24 -5.27 14.37
CA ALA A 43 16.83 -6.17 13.36
C ALA A 43 16.67 -7.65 13.74
N ALA A 44 16.83 -7.98 15.03
CA ALA A 44 16.64 -9.33 15.55
C ALA A 44 15.20 -9.83 15.35
N LEU A 45 14.20 -8.95 15.53
CA LEU A 45 12.78 -9.29 15.30
C LEU A 45 12.52 -9.60 13.83
N LEU A 46 13.09 -8.82 12.90
CA LEU A 46 12.93 -9.04 11.46
C LEU A 46 13.60 -10.34 10.99
N VAL A 47 14.79 -10.65 11.50
CA VAL A 47 15.46 -11.95 11.26
C VAL A 47 14.60 -13.11 11.78
N ASP A 48 14.10 -12.99 13.01
CA ASP A 48 13.27 -14.02 13.62
C ASP A 48 11.92 -14.21 12.93
N ALA A 49 11.30 -13.13 12.46
CA ALA A 49 10.05 -13.18 11.70
C ALA A 49 10.21 -13.95 10.38
N ARG A 50 11.31 -13.71 9.65
CA ARG A 50 11.64 -14.45 8.42
C ARG A 50 11.97 -15.92 8.72
N ARG A 51 12.82 -16.18 9.72
CA ARG A 51 13.17 -17.55 10.15
C ARG A 51 11.93 -18.37 10.54
N ARG A 52 10.97 -17.73 11.20
CA ARG A 52 9.69 -18.35 11.60
C ARG A 52 8.61 -18.30 10.52
N LYS A 53 8.95 -17.92 9.29
CA LYS A 53 8.03 -17.87 8.15
C LYS A 53 6.78 -17.03 8.42
N VAL A 54 6.90 -15.96 9.21
CA VAL A 54 5.84 -14.96 9.41
C VAL A 54 5.73 -14.08 8.18
N CYS A 55 6.87 -13.57 7.73
CA CYS A 55 7.02 -12.82 6.48
C CYS A 55 8.11 -13.43 5.62
N ALA A 56 8.08 -13.07 4.34
CA ALA A 56 9.16 -13.29 3.39
C ALA A 56 9.54 -11.97 2.75
N GLU A 57 10.74 -11.95 2.18
CA GLU A 57 11.27 -10.85 1.42
C GLU A 57 11.26 -11.22 -0.06
N ARG A 58 11.05 -10.22 -0.92
CA ARG A 58 11.12 -10.37 -2.37
C ARG A 58 11.76 -9.11 -2.96
N ASP A 59 12.75 -9.31 -3.81
CA ASP A 59 13.39 -8.21 -4.53
C ASP A 59 12.46 -7.68 -5.62
N THR A 60 12.28 -6.37 -5.65
CA THR A 60 11.45 -5.67 -6.63
C THR A 60 12.21 -4.46 -7.20
N ALA A 61 11.65 -3.82 -8.22
CA ALA A 61 12.23 -2.59 -8.77
C ALA A 61 12.22 -1.41 -7.78
N LEU A 62 11.46 -1.47 -6.68
CA LEU A 62 11.47 -0.49 -5.60
C LEU A 62 12.45 -0.87 -4.46
N GLY A 63 13.16 -2.00 -4.60
CA GLY A 63 13.98 -2.63 -3.57
C GLY A 63 13.31 -3.85 -2.91
N PRO A 64 13.94 -4.43 -1.87
CA PRO A 64 13.41 -5.60 -1.18
C PRO A 64 12.14 -5.29 -0.40
N VAL A 65 11.06 -6.04 -0.64
CA VAL A 65 9.75 -5.84 -0.02
C VAL A 65 9.37 -7.03 0.85
N LEU A 66 8.94 -6.73 2.08
CA LEU A 66 8.36 -7.70 3.01
C LEU A 66 6.86 -7.89 2.76
N TYR A 67 6.43 -9.15 2.74
CA TYR A 67 5.03 -9.54 2.66
C TYR A 67 4.73 -10.71 3.60
N LEU A 68 3.46 -10.88 3.97
CA LEU A 68 3.06 -11.93 4.90
C LEU A 68 2.97 -13.30 4.22
N LEU A 69 3.61 -14.29 4.84
CA LEU A 69 3.39 -15.70 4.58
C LEU A 69 2.17 -16.20 5.37
N HIS A 70 1.76 -17.46 5.15
CA HIS A 70 0.57 -18.04 5.77
C HIS A 70 0.49 -17.82 7.30
N GLN A 71 1.61 -18.00 8.02
CA GLN A 71 1.63 -17.80 9.47
C GLN A 71 1.42 -16.32 9.85
N GLY A 72 2.09 -15.38 9.18
CA GLY A 72 1.89 -13.95 9.42
C GLY A 72 0.48 -13.49 9.05
N ARG A 73 -0.10 -14.05 7.98
CA ARG A 73 -1.49 -13.81 7.58
C ARG A 73 -2.45 -14.23 8.68
N ARG A 74 -2.29 -15.44 9.24
CA ARG A 74 -3.11 -15.89 10.38
C ARG A 74 -3.01 -14.97 11.58
N LEU A 75 -1.80 -14.50 11.91
CA LEU A 75 -1.60 -13.52 13.00
C LEU A 75 -2.30 -12.19 12.74
N ALA A 76 -2.37 -11.80 11.47
CA ALA A 76 -3.07 -10.61 11.06
C ALA A 76 -4.60 -10.81 10.90
N GLY A 77 -5.12 -12.02 11.15
CA GLY A 77 -6.53 -12.36 10.95
C GLY A 77 -6.94 -12.51 9.48
N LEU A 78 -5.99 -12.80 8.59
CA LEU A 78 -6.22 -13.04 7.17
C LEU A 78 -6.33 -14.54 6.88
N ALA A 79 -7.30 -14.92 6.06
CA ALA A 79 -7.47 -16.28 5.57
C ALA A 79 -6.70 -16.54 4.26
N GLY A 80 -6.45 -17.83 3.98
CA GLY A 80 -5.93 -18.31 2.70
C GLY A 80 -4.44 -18.11 2.46
N ALA A 81 -3.92 -18.87 1.50
CA ALA A 81 -2.58 -18.66 0.95
C ALA A 81 -2.55 -17.37 0.13
N PHE A 82 -1.37 -16.75 0.04
CA PHE A 82 -1.14 -15.57 -0.78
C PHE A 82 0.16 -15.75 -1.54
N THR A 83 0.07 -15.65 -2.86
CA THR A 83 1.22 -15.64 -3.75
C THR A 83 1.31 -14.24 -4.36
N PRO A 84 2.24 -13.39 -3.92
CA PRO A 84 2.38 -12.06 -4.48
C PRO A 84 2.97 -12.10 -5.90
N THR A 85 2.54 -11.15 -6.73
CA THR A 85 3.28 -10.70 -7.92
C THR A 85 4.12 -9.48 -7.55
N ASP A 86 5.18 -9.20 -8.31
CA ASP A 86 6.02 -8.01 -8.10
C ASP A 86 5.20 -6.73 -8.21
N ASP A 87 4.39 -6.57 -9.26
CA ASP A 87 3.46 -5.44 -9.40
C ASP A 87 2.49 -5.33 -8.23
N GLY A 88 2.01 -6.45 -7.70
CA GLY A 88 1.11 -6.47 -6.56
C GLY A 88 1.77 -5.91 -5.29
N LEU A 89 3.04 -6.24 -5.07
CA LEU A 89 3.83 -5.73 -3.95
C LEU A 89 4.20 -4.26 -4.13
N MET A 90 4.63 -3.86 -5.33
CA MET A 90 5.00 -2.47 -5.61
C MET A 90 3.79 -1.53 -5.53
N ASN A 91 2.61 -1.98 -5.99
CA ASN A 91 1.35 -1.24 -5.80
C ASN A 91 0.96 -1.12 -4.32
N ALA A 92 1.19 -2.16 -3.52
CA ALA A 92 0.93 -2.12 -2.08
C ALA A 92 1.88 -1.14 -1.36
N VAL A 93 3.16 -1.10 -1.76
CA VAL A 93 4.12 -0.09 -1.28
C VAL A 93 3.70 1.32 -1.68
N CYS A 94 3.29 1.52 -2.94
CA CYS A 94 2.79 2.81 -3.41
C CYS A 94 1.57 3.29 -2.60
N LEU A 95 0.59 2.40 -2.37
CA LEU A 95 -0.59 2.72 -1.55
C LEU A 95 -0.22 3.04 -0.10
N ARG A 96 0.77 2.34 0.47
CA ARG A 96 1.29 2.61 1.80
C ARG A 96 1.91 4.00 1.91
N ASP A 97 2.74 4.39 0.95
CA ASP A 97 3.39 5.71 0.92
C ASP A 97 2.35 6.83 0.89
N VAL A 98 1.32 6.70 0.04
CA VAL A 98 0.18 7.64 0.00
C VAL A 98 -0.55 7.67 1.35
N GLY A 99 -0.89 6.50 1.89
CA GLY A 99 -1.60 6.39 3.16
C GLY A 99 -0.86 7.09 4.29
N GLN A 100 0.43 6.82 4.43
CA GLN A 100 1.26 7.45 5.48
C GLN A 100 1.32 8.98 5.35
N ARG A 101 1.40 9.49 4.12
CA ARG A 101 1.43 10.93 3.87
C ARG A 101 0.10 11.61 4.20
N LEU A 102 -1.02 11.02 3.80
CA LEU A 102 -2.34 11.53 4.13
C LEU A 102 -2.56 11.52 5.66
N GLU A 103 -2.15 10.45 6.34
CA GLU A 103 -2.20 10.38 7.81
C GLU A 103 -1.31 11.42 8.49
N ALA A 104 -0.12 11.69 7.94
CA ALA A 104 0.77 12.73 8.45
C ALA A 104 0.16 14.14 8.32
N GLN A 105 -0.79 14.34 7.41
CA GLN A 105 -1.62 15.56 7.31
C GLN A 105 -2.85 15.55 8.23
N GLY A 106 -3.03 14.52 9.05
CA GLY A 106 -4.18 14.38 9.96
C GLY A 106 -5.43 13.81 9.29
N ILE A 107 -5.32 13.24 8.09
CA ILE A 107 -6.46 12.67 7.37
C ILE A 107 -6.74 11.24 7.86
N SER A 108 -7.99 10.99 8.27
CA SER A 108 -8.46 9.66 8.66
C SER A 108 -8.82 8.82 7.43
N LEU A 109 -8.28 7.60 7.35
CA LEU A 109 -8.38 6.73 6.19
C LEU A 109 -9.30 5.53 6.43
N ASP A 110 -10.19 5.25 5.49
CA ASP A 110 -10.93 4.01 5.38
C ASP A 110 -10.29 3.11 4.31
N LEU A 111 -9.66 2.03 4.77
CA LEU A 111 -9.04 1.00 3.93
C LEU A 111 -9.97 -0.20 3.68
N THR A 112 -11.17 -0.19 4.26
CA THR A 112 -12.14 -1.29 4.24
C THR A 112 -13.23 -1.09 3.21
N ALA A 113 -13.58 0.17 2.89
CA ALA A 113 -14.59 0.50 1.89
C ALA A 113 -14.35 -0.16 0.53
N ARG A 114 -13.08 -0.25 0.11
CA ARG A 114 -12.72 -0.84 -1.17
C ARG A 114 -11.32 -1.44 -1.15
N LYS A 115 -11.20 -2.63 -1.74
CA LYS A 115 -9.94 -3.38 -1.84
C LYS A 115 -8.91 -2.60 -2.67
N ARG A 116 -7.69 -2.48 -2.15
CA ARG A 116 -6.52 -1.83 -2.81
C ARG A 116 -6.77 -0.36 -3.17
N SER A 117 -7.44 0.35 -2.27
CA SER A 117 -7.68 1.78 -2.37
C SER A 117 -7.75 2.37 -0.98
N ILE A 118 -7.58 3.67 -0.90
CA ILE A 118 -7.85 4.46 0.30
C ILE A 118 -9.12 5.27 0.03
N VAL A 119 -10.00 5.39 1.01
CA VAL A 119 -11.11 6.34 0.97
C VAL A 119 -10.95 7.27 2.17
N TYR A 120 -11.17 8.56 1.98
CA TYR A 120 -11.29 9.51 3.09
C TYR A 120 -12.40 10.52 2.82
N ARG A 121 -12.79 11.26 3.85
CA ARG A 121 -13.80 12.32 3.73
C ARG A 121 -13.18 13.70 3.88
N ARG A 122 -13.63 14.64 3.05
CA ARG A 122 -13.36 16.07 3.17
C ARG A 122 -14.71 16.79 3.31
N GLY A 123 -15.14 17.00 4.55
CA GLY A 123 -16.53 17.37 4.83
C GLY A 123 -17.50 16.26 4.37
N ASP A 124 -18.45 16.62 3.51
CA ASP A 124 -19.41 15.68 2.93
C ASP A 124 -18.89 14.96 1.67
N GLU A 125 -17.73 15.36 1.16
CA GLU A 125 -17.14 14.76 -0.03
C GLU A 125 -16.41 13.45 0.30
N ALA A 126 -16.76 12.39 -0.42
CA ALA A 126 -16.02 11.13 -0.36
C ALA A 126 -14.95 11.12 -1.45
N ILE A 127 -13.68 11.00 -1.03
CA ILE A 127 -12.52 11.02 -1.93
C ILE A 127 -11.98 9.61 -2.08
N LEU A 128 -11.90 9.13 -3.32
CA LEU A 128 -11.28 7.85 -3.66
C LEU A 128 -9.82 8.05 -4.04
N VAL A 129 -8.93 7.35 -3.36
CA VAL A 129 -7.50 7.37 -3.64
C VAL A 129 -7.07 6.01 -4.19
N LEU A 130 -6.45 6.05 -5.37
CA LEU A 130 -5.80 4.90 -6.01
C LEU A 130 -4.29 5.16 -6.09
N ALA A 131 -3.50 4.09 -5.97
CA ALA A 131 -2.05 4.15 -6.08
C ALA A 131 -1.56 2.98 -6.94
N GLN A 132 -0.80 3.28 -7.98
CA GLN A 132 -0.15 2.29 -8.85
C GLN A 132 1.29 2.71 -9.11
N HIS A 133 2.23 1.78 -9.03
CA HIS A 133 3.66 2.11 -9.11
C HIS A 133 4.07 2.57 -10.52
N ASP A 134 3.54 1.92 -11.55
CA ASP A 134 3.87 2.07 -12.97
C ASP A 134 2.81 2.85 -13.76
N GLY A 135 1.94 3.59 -13.07
CA GLY A 135 0.87 4.34 -13.68
C GLY A 135 -0.36 3.50 -13.96
N TYR A 136 -1.17 3.92 -14.94
CA TYR A 136 -2.52 3.41 -15.12
C TYR A 136 -2.87 3.21 -16.59
N ALA A 137 -3.57 2.11 -16.88
CA ALA A 137 -4.17 1.92 -18.19
C ALA A 137 -5.35 2.89 -18.39
N PHE A 138 -5.27 3.73 -19.42
CA PHE A 138 -6.29 4.74 -19.74
C PHE A 138 -7.71 4.17 -19.82
N ALA A 139 -7.89 3.04 -20.53
CA ALA A 139 -9.19 2.39 -20.67
C ALA A 139 -9.74 1.88 -19.33
N ALA A 140 -8.89 1.51 -18.38
CA ALA A 140 -9.32 1.12 -17.03
C ALA A 140 -9.75 2.36 -16.23
N LEU A 141 -8.97 3.45 -16.27
CA LEU A 141 -9.32 4.70 -15.58
C LEU A 141 -10.63 5.30 -16.05
N ARG A 142 -10.88 5.35 -17.37
CA ARG A 142 -12.17 5.86 -17.89
C ARG A 142 -13.36 5.05 -17.39
N ARG A 143 -13.22 3.72 -17.35
CA ARG A 143 -14.27 2.84 -16.83
C ARG A 143 -14.52 3.08 -15.35
N LEU A 144 -13.45 3.24 -14.55
CA LEU A 144 -13.56 3.54 -13.13
C LEU A 144 -14.19 4.92 -12.90
N TYR A 145 -13.73 5.95 -13.60
CA TYR A 145 -14.28 7.30 -13.50
C TYR A 145 -15.78 7.30 -13.81
N LYS A 146 -16.20 6.68 -14.92
CA LYS A 146 -17.63 6.57 -15.26
C LYS A 146 -18.44 5.80 -14.22
N ALA A 147 -17.86 4.74 -13.64
CA ALA A 147 -18.58 3.90 -12.69
C ALA A 147 -18.68 4.50 -11.28
N LEU A 148 -17.77 5.40 -10.92
CA LEU A 148 -17.58 5.85 -9.53
C LEU A 148 -17.73 7.37 -9.35
N ILE A 149 -17.38 8.16 -10.35
CA ILE A 149 -17.43 9.62 -10.31
C ILE A 149 -18.68 10.12 -11.03
N ASP A 150 -18.95 9.65 -12.26
CA ASP A 150 -20.17 10.07 -12.99
C ASP A 150 -21.48 9.59 -12.30
N THR A 151 -21.39 8.55 -11.46
CA THR A 151 -22.50 8.02 -10.66
C THR A 151 -22.57 8.63 -9.25
N GLU A 152 -21.68 9.57 -8.94
CA GLU A 152 -21.59 10.25 -7.63
C GLU A 152 -21.34 9.32 -6.43
N ALA A 153 -20.84 8.10 -6.66
CA ALA A 153 -20.40 7.23 -5.57
C ALA A 153 -19.21 7.83 -4.81
N TYR A 154 -18.37 8.62 -5.50
CA TYR A 154 -17.32 9.45 -4.94
C TYR A 154 -17.33 10.83 -5.60
N SER A 155 -16.96 11.85 -4.85
CA SER A 155 -16.90 13.24 -5.32
C SER A 155 -15.68 13.48 -6.21
N GLU A 156 -14.55 12.88 -5.83
CA GLU A 156 -13.23 13.03 -6.45
C GLU A 156 -12.46 11.70 -6.44
N MET A 157 -11.65 11.48 -7.48
CA MET A 157 -10.67 10.41 -7.57
C MET A 157 -9.25 11.00 -7.65
N GLN A 158 -8.37 10.58 -6.75
CA GLN A 158 -6.96 10.97 -6.71
C GLN A 158 -6.09 9.77 -7.07
N LEU A 159 -5.26 9.94 -8.08
CA LEU A 159 -4.37 8.92 -8.61
C LEU A 159 -2.94 9.25 -8.23
N TYR A 160 -2.28 8.32 -7.54
CA TYR A 160 -0.87 8.44 -7.17
C TYR A 160 -0.02 7.43 -7.92
N THR A 161 1.19 7.82 -8.30
CA THR A 161 2.11 6.94 -9.04
C THR A 161 3.57 7.33 -8.91
N TYR A 162 4.49 6.39 -9.16
CA TYR A 162 5.93 6.64 -9.26
C TYR A 162 6.39 6.93 -10.70
N LEU A 163 5.48 7.38 -11.58
CA LEU A 163 5.85 7.76 -12.95
C LEU A 163 6.79 8.97 -12.92
N THR A 164 7.67 9.04 -13.92
CA THR A 164 8.47 10.24 -14.17
C THR A 164 7.57 11.42 -14.59
N PRO A 165 8.01 12.68 -14.44
CA PRO A 165 7.26 13.85 -14.90
C PRO A 165 6.90 13.79 -16.39
N GLU A 166 7.75 13.20 -17.22
CA GLU A 166 7.50 12.96 -18.64
C GLU A 166 6.31 12.01 -18.82
N ALA A 167 6.38 10.82 -18.22
CA ALA A 167 5.31 9.82 -18.33
C ALA A 167 4.00 10.28 -17.66
N LEU A 168 4.08 11.07 -16.58
CA LEU A 168 2.90 11.67 -15.96
C LEU A 168 2.22 12.65 -16.91
N ARG A 169 2.99 13.52 -17.60
CA ARG A 169 2.44 14.46 -18.60
C ARG A 169 1.79 13.74 -19.77
N GLU A 170 2.36 12.62 -20.22
CA GLU A 170 1.74 11.77 -21.25
C GLU A 170 0.39 11.22 -20.77
N LEU A 171 0.32 10.71 -19.53
CA LEU A 171 -0.93 10.23 -18.95
C LEU A 171 -1.97 11.36 -18.79
N GLU A 172 -1.55 12.55 -18.34
CA GLU A 172 -2.41 13.74 -18.25
C GLU A 172 -2.96 14.16 -19.62
N GLN A 173 -2.14 14.13 -20.66
CA GLN A 173 -2.57 14.45 -22.01
C GLN A 173 -3.67 13.51 -22.47
N VAL A 174 -3.51 12.21 -22.26
CA VAL A 174 -4.52 11.21 -22.66
C VAL A 174 -5.80 11.35 -21.83
N LEU A 175 -5.73 11.74 -20.55
CA LEU A 175 -6.89 11.90 -19.67
C LEU A 175 -7.67 13.20 -19.91
N TYR A 176 -6.98 14.31 -20.08
CA TYR A 176 -7.58 15.65 -20.10
C TYR A 176 -7.61 16.30 -21.48
N ALA A 177 -6.83 15.81 -22.43
CA ALA A 177 -6.82 16.29 -23.82
C ALA A 177 -6.73 15.10 -24.80
N PRO A 178 -7.64 14.11 -24.71
CA PRO A 178 -7.57 12.92 -25.55
C PRO A 178 -7.67 13.28 -27.04
N ALA A 179 -6.95 12.53 -27.87
CA ALA A 179 -7.16 12.58 -29.31
C ALA A 179 -8.60 12.17 -29.66
N ARG A 180 -9.11 12.69 -30.79
CA ARG A 180 -10.51 12.64 -31.26
C ARG A 180 -11.28 11.38 -30.85
N GLY A 181 -12.53 11.57 -30.39
CA GLY A 181 -13.50 10.49 -30.11
C GLY A 181 -13.76 10.22 -28.63
N SER A 182 -12.95 10.80 -27.74
CA SER A 182 -13.07 10.64 -26.29
C SER A 182 -13.36 11.98 -25.62
N ARG A 183 -14.31 12.04 -24.68
CA ARG A 183 -14.52 13.25 -23.86
C ARG A 183 -13.38 13.40 -22.85
N PRO A 184 -12.81 14.61 -22.66
CA PRO A 184 -11.92 14.90 -21.54
C PRO A 184 -12.54 14.51 -20.20
N LEU A 185 -11.72 14.03 -19.27
CA LEU A 185 -12.13 13.88 -17.88
C LEU A 185 -11.99 15.22 -17.14
N ASP A 186 -12.81 15.42 -16.11
CA ASP A 186 -12.78 16.65 -15.32
C ASP A 186 -11.56 16.67 -14.40
N ARG A 187 -10.70 17.69 -14.55
CA ARG A 187 -9.48 17.88 -13.75
C ARG A 187 -9.75 18.18 -12.28
N GLN A 188 -10.95 18.67 -11.94
CA GLN A 188 -11.30 18.93 -10.55
C GLN A 188 -11.72 17.65 -9.82
N ARG A 189 -12.31 16.70 -10.57
CA ARG A 189 -12.86 15.43 -10.04
C ARG A 189 -11.93 14.23 -10.27
N LEU A 190 -10.94 14.36 -11.14
CA LEU A 190 -9.84 13.42 -11.29
C LEU A 190 -8.52 14.19 -11.17
N ARG A 191 -7.70 13.85 -10.18
CA ARG A 191 -6.37 14.46 -9.97
C ARG A 191 -5.28 13.41 -10.05
N LEU A 192 -4.13 13.79 -10.62
CA LEU A 192 -2.95 12.94 -10.72
C LEU A 192 -1.83 13.54 -9.89
N PHE A 193 -1.10 12.69 -9.18
CA PHE A 193 0.02 13.06 -8.34
C PHE A 193 1.17 12.09 -8.61
N ALA A 194 2.35 12.63 -8.95
CA ALA A 194 3.58 11.87 -8.85
C ALA A 194 3.95 11.71 -7.38
N LEU A 195 4.64 10.62 -7.05
CA LEU A 195 5.30 10.39 -5.77
C LEU A 195 6.81 10.28 -6.01
N PRO A 196 7.64 10.70 -5.04
CA PRO A 196 9.07 10.41 -5.11
C PRO A 196 9.29 8.91 -4.95
N ARG A 197 10.19 8.33 -5.74
CA ARG A 197 10.47 6.90 -5.60
C ARG A 197 11.21 6.63 -4.28
N PRO A 198 10.85 5.54 -3.57
CA PRO A 198 11.46 5.22 -2.28
C PRO A 198 12.90 4.70 -2.39
N ASP A 199 13.35 4.30 -3.58
CA ASP A 199 14.72 3.86 -3.88
C ASP A 199 15.70 5.02 -4.07
N GLY A 200 15.25 6.27 -3.95
CA GLY A 200 16.07 7.46 -4.18
C GLY A 200 16.20 7.86 -5.65
N GLY A 201 15.41 7.24 -6.55
CA GLY A 201 15.21 7.74 -7.90
C GLY A 201 14.68 9.18 -7.86
N VAL A 202 15.45 10.12 -8.41
CA VAL A 202 15.16 11.56 -8.41
C VAL A 202 13.73 11.82 -8.92
N HIS A 203 12.83 12.36 -8.09
CA HIS A 203 11.76 13.28 -8.53
C HIS A 203 11.25 14.15 -7.36
N SER A 204 10.91 15.40 -7.69
CA SER A 204 10.65 16.57 -6.84
C SER A 204 9.67 16.38 -5.68
N PRO A 205 9.74 17.24 -4.63
CA PRO A 205 8.78 17.23 -3.54
C PRO A 205 7.36 17.45 -4.06
N VAL A 206 6.45 16.62 -3.58
CA VAL A 206 5.02 16.65 -3.91
C VAL A 206 4.33 17.56 -2.92
N THR A 207 3.69 18.61 -3.41
CA THR A 207 2.66 19.30 -2.63
C THR A 207 1.40 18.45 -2.70
N LEU A 208 1.17 17.68 -1.64
CA LEU A 208 -0.11 17.01 -1.43
C LEU A 208 -1.20 18.07 -1.21
N PRO A 209 -2.46 17.77 -1.55
CA PRO A 209 -3.57 18.68 -1.28
C PRO A 209 -3.73 18.97 0.22
#